data_AF-A0A1F2X988-F1
#
_entry.id   AF-A0A1F2X988-F1
#
_cell.length_a   1.000
_cell.length_b   1.000
_cell.length_c   1.000
_cell.angle_alpha   90.00
_cell.angle_beta   90.00
_cell.angle_gamma   90.00
#
_symmetry.space_group_name_H-M   'P 1'
#
loop_
_entity.id
_entity.type
_entity.pdbx_description
1 polymer ?
#
loop_
_entity_poly.entity_id
_entity_poly.type
_entity_poly.pdbx_seq_one_letter_code
_entity_poly.pdbx_strand_id
1 'polypeptide(L)'
;MRSLLEELSSGKIGVEAALQKLRLLQIAQLGEFARLDVNRDLRKGVPEVVYAPGKTDPALEAIVRRQLAERSLALVSRLEAARAERLRQALTAGAEPVPGLVFDYQADAGVLAACTSAYEAPAEQGCVGVLTAGTSDIPVAEEAVLVATHMGCRVERGYDVGVAGLHRLVEPLSRIIESGADALVVVAGMEGALPSVVAGLVDVPVIGVPTSTGYGLGGDGTAALCSILQSCSPGVVAVNIDNGVGAGATAALIARGRGR
;
A
#
# COMPACT_ATOMS: atom_id res chain seq x y z
N MET A 1 -17.69 -9.71 15.97
CA MET A 1 -16.61 -9.95 16.97
C MET A 1 -16.99 -9.40 18.34
N ARG A 2 -17.42 -8.14 18.44
CA ARG A 2 -17.80 -7.51 19.73
C ARG A 2 -18.87 -8.28 20.51
N SER A 3 -19.96 -8.67 19.84
CA SER A 3 -21.04 -9.47 20.45
C SER A 3 -20.56 -10.83 20.97
N LEU A 4 -19.63 -11.49 20.27
CA LEU A 4 -19.05 -12.77 20.71
C LEU A 4 -18.17 -12.59 21.97
N LEU A 5 -17.42 -11.50 22.04
CA LEU A 5 -16.60 -11.16 23.20
C LEU A 5 -17.45 -10.72 24.39
N GLU A 6 -18.57 -10.03 24.16
CA GLU A 6 -19.55 -9.68 25.19
C GLU A 6 -20.28 -10.94 25.71
N GLU A 7 -20.61 -11.90 24.84
CA GLU A 7 -21.17 -13.20 25.25
C GLU A 7 -20.17 -14.01 26.10
N LEU A 8 -18.88 -14.00 25.74
CA LEU A 8 -17.83 -14.67 26.52
C LEU A 8 -17.60 -13.95 27.86
N SER A 9 -17.49 -12.62 27.84
CA SER A 9 -17.27 -11.79 29.03
C SER A 9 -18.44 -11.81 30.00
N SER A 10 -19.67 -12.02 29.52
CA SER A 10 -20.87 -12.17 30.35
C SER A 10 -21.10 -13.62 30.80
N GLY A 11 -20.22 -14.56 30.45
CA GLY A 11 -20.33 -15.97 30.82
C GLY A 11 -21.45 -16.73 30.09
N LYS A 12 -22.11 -16.12 29.09
CA LYS A 12 -23.17 -16.77 28.29
C LYS A 12 -22.64 -17.91 27.43
N ILE A 13 -21.36 -17.85 27.06
CA ILE A 13 -20.65 -18.94 26.37
C ILE A 13 -19.33 -19.22 27.07
N GLY A 14 -18.93 -20.49 27.11
CA GLY A 14 -17.60 -20.89 27.55
C GLY A 14 -16.53 -20.63 26.47
N VAL A 15 -15.26 -20.65 26.89
CA VAL A 15 -14.10 -20.43 26.00
C VAL A 15 -14.11 -21.39 24.80
N GLU A 16 -14.42 -22.67 25.01
CA GLU A 16 -14.49 -23.66 23.93
C GLU A 16 -15.61 -23.37 22.92
N ALA A 17 -16.77 -22.92 23.39
CA ALA A 17 -17.88 -22.56 22.50
C ALA A 17 -17.58 -21.26 21.73
N ALA A 18 -16.87 -20.33 22.35
CA ALA A 18 -16.36 -19.12 21.69
C ALA A 18 -15.32 -19.47 20.61
N LEU A 19 -14.38 -20.39 20.90
CA LEU A 19 -13.38 -20.90 19.95
C LEU A 19 -14.05 -21.60 18.76
N GLN A 20 -15.09 -22.41 19.01
CA GLN A 20 -15.84 -23.07 17.95
C GLN A 20 -16.61 -22.07 17.07
N LYS A 21 -17.28 -21.07 17.67
CA LYS A 21 -17.91 -19.97 16.92
C LYS A 21 -16.88 -19.16 16.11
N LEU A 22 -15.69 -18.90 16.67
CA LEU A 22 -14.57 -18.25 15.97
C LEU A 22 -14.11 -19.04 14.75
N ARG A 23 -13.93 -20.37 14.90
CA ARG A 23 -13.56 -21.26 13.79
C ARG A 23 -14.64 -21.28 12.71
N LEU A 24 -15.92 -21.32 13.07
CA LEU A 24 -17.03 -21.27 12.13
C LEU A 24 -17.14 -19.93 11.41
N LEU A 25 -16.89 -18.80 12.11
CA LEU A 25 -16.81 -17.48 11.48
C LEU A 25 -15.64 -17.39 10.49
N GLN A 26 -14.50 -17.98 10.83
CA GLN A 26 -13.37 -18.09 9.91
C GLN A 26 -13.72 -18.96 8.69
N ILE A 27 -14.38 -20.11 8.88
CA ILE A 27 -14.79 -20.99 7.78
C ILE A 27 -15.87 -20.37 6.89
N ALA A 28 -16.84 -19.65 7.46
CA ALA A 28 -17.86 -18.93 6.69
C ALA A 28 -17.25 -17.81 5.83
N GLN A 29 -16.22 -17.11 6.33
CA GLN A 29 -15.43 -16.16 5.53
C GLN A 29 -14.63 -16.83 4.40
N LEU A 30 -14.42 -18.15 4.50
CA LEU A 30 -13.75 -18.93 3.48
C LEU A 30 -14.74 -19.40 2.37
N GLY A 31 -16.05 -19.29 2.52
CA GLY A 31 -17.02 -19.93 1.61
C GLY A 31 -17.22 -19.28 0.23
N GLU A 32 -17.04 -17.97 0.09
CA GLU A 32 -17.56 -17.24 -1.08
C GLU A 32 -16.46 -16.64 -1.97
N PHE A 33 -16.64 -16.83 -3.28
CA PHE A 33 -15.76 -16.40 -4.36
C PHE A 33 -15.37 -14.92 -4.22
N ALA A 34 -14.07 -14.63 -4.37
CA ALA A 34 -13.41 -13.35 -4.09
C ALA A 34 -13.49 -12.90 -2.62
N ARG A 35 -12.77 -13.63 -1.76
CA ARG A 35 -12.56 -13.30 -0.34
C ARG A 35 -11.72 -12.03 -0.20
N LEU A 36 -12.39 -10.89 -0.28
CA LEU A 36 -11.86 -9.62 0.20
C LEU A 36 -11.61 -9.75 1.71
N ASP A 37 -10.42 -9.35 2.17
CA ASP A 37 -10.11 -9.31 3.60
C ASP A 37 -10.73 -8.05 4.21
N VAL A 38 -12.07 -8.06 4.25
CA VAL A 38 -12.93 -6.97 4.69
C VAL A 38 -12.75 -6.58 6.15
N ASN A 39 -11.91 -7.30 6.91
CA ASN A 39 -11.52 -6.94 8.28
C ASN A 39 -10.01 -6.65 8.45
N ARG A 40 -9.24 -6.50 7.36
CA ARG A 40 -7.79 -6.20 7.45
C ARG A 40 -7.49 -4.93 8.23
N ASP A 41 -8.29 -3.89 8.04
CA ASP A 41 -8.12 -2.59 8.72
C ASP A 41 -8.36 -2.72 10.22
N LEU A 42 -9.37 -3.53 10.60
CA LEU A 42 -9.70 -3.82 11.99
C LEU A 42 -8.66 -4.71 12.69
N ARG A 43 -7.83 -5.45 11.94
CA ARG A 43 -6.79 -6.35 12.51
C ARG A 43 -5.37 -5.77 12.44
N LYS A 44 -5.05 -5.01 11.39
CA LYS A 44 -3.68 -4.51 11.12
C LYS A 44 -3.61 -3.00 10.91
N GLY A 45 -4.74 -2.31 10.72
CA GLY A 45 -4.75 -0.87 10.40
C GLY A 45 -4.23 -0.54 9.00
N VAL A 46 -4.23 -1.51 8.07
CA VAL A 46 -3.76 -1.37 6.68
C VAL A 46 -4.94 -1.59 5.72
N PRO A 47 -5.31 -0.61 4.87
CA PRO A 47 -6.40 -0.73 3.91
C PRO A 47 -6.18 -1.88 2.94
N GLU A 48 -7.26 -2.48 2.46
CA GLU A 48 -7.19 -3.48 1.39
C GLU A 48 -6.96 -2.79 0.04
N VAL A 49 -5.95 -3.25 -0.70
CA VAL A 49 -5.65 -2.76 -2.06
C VAL A 49 -5.96 -3.84 -3.07
N VAL A 50 -6.77 -3.50 -4.05
CA VAL A 50 -7.14 -4.38 -5.15
C VAL A 50 -6.03 -4.39 -6.20
N TYR A 51 -5.37 -5.53 -6.35
CA TYR A 51 -4.44 -5.75 -7.45
C TYR A 51 -5.20 -5.95 -8.76
N ALA A 52 -5.20 -4.98 -9.69
CA ALA A 52 -6.00 -5.07 -10.92
C ALA A 52 -5.54 -6.12 -11.96
N PRO A 53 -4.22 -6.40 -12.13
CA PRO A 53 -3.77 -7.36 -13.13
C PRO A 53 -4.30 -8.78 -12.87
N GLY A 54 -4.62 -9.49 -13.95
CA GLY A 54 -5.18 -10.85 -13.91
C GLY A 54 -6.66 -10.95 -13.51
N LYS A 55 -7.31 -9.86 -13.11
CA LYS A 55 -8.77 -9.82 -12.87
C LYS A 55 -9.53 -9.49 -14.14
N THR A 56 -10.71 -10.09 -14.35
CA THR A 56 -11.65 -9.66 -15.40
C THR A 56 -12.30 -8.33 -15.01
N ASP A 57 -12.78 -7.57 -16.00
CA ASP A 57 -13.45 -6.27 -15.73
C ASP A 57 -14.69 -6.42 -14.82
N PRO A 58 -15.60 -7.40 -15.01
CA PRO A 58 -16.72 -7.59 -14.10
C PRO A 58 -16.29 -7.97 -12.67
N ALA A 59 -15.22 -8.76 -12.51
CA ALA A 59 -14.70 -9.13 -11.20
C ALA A 59 -14.07 -7.94 -10.48
N LEU A 60 -13.31 -7.10 -11.21
CA LEU A 60 -12.74 -5.87 -10.67
C LEU A 60 -13.84 -4.90 -10.21
N GLU A 61 -14.85 -4.69 -11.05
CA GLU A 61 -15.99 -3.83 -10.71
C GLU A 61 -16.72 -4.33 -9.46
N ALA A 62 -17.05 -5.63 -9.40
CA ALA A 62 -17.75 -6.22 -8.26
C ALA A 62 -16.95 -6.03 -6.94
N ILE A 63 -15.63 -6.20 -7.00
CA ILE A 63 -14.74 -5.98 -5.85
C ILE A 63 -14.77 -4.52 -5.41
N VAL A 64 -14.63 -3.57 -6.34
CA VAL A 64 -14.59 -2.14 -6.03
C VAL A 64 -15.92 -1.68 -5.44
N ARG A 65 -17.05 -2.09 -6.04
CA ARG A 65 -18.39 -1.82 -5.50
C ARG A 65 -18.55 -2.32 -4.06
N ARG A 66 -18.10 -3.54 -3.80
CA ARG A 66 -18.16 -4.12 -2.47
C ARG A 66 -17.32 -3.34 -1.45
N GLN A 67 -16.10 -2.94 -1.80
CA GLN A 67 -15.28 -2.10 -0.92
C GLN A 67 -15.92 -0.74 -0.64
N LEU A 68 -16.47 -0.08 -1.67
CA LEU A 68 -17.19 1.19 -1.51
C LEU A 68 -18.43 1.05 -0.62
N ALA A 69 -19.18 -0.04 -0.74
CA ALA A 69 -20.38 -0.29 0.06
C ALA A 69 -20.06 -0.60 1.54
N GLU A 70 -18.98 -1.34 1.79
CA GLU A 70 -18.64 -1.78 3.15
C GLU A 70 -17.76 -0.79 3.91
N ARG A 71 -16.92 -0.02 3.21
CA ARG A 71 -15.86 0.83 3.83
C ARG A 71 -15.86 2.27 3.35
N SER A 72 -16.70 2.62 2.38
CA SER A 72 -16.67 3.92 1.71
C SER A 72 -15.36 4.23 0.97
N LEU A 73 -14.41 3.29 0.88
CA LEU A 73 -13.11 3.45 0.22
C LEU A 73 -12.77 2.18 -0.55
N ALA A 74 -12.30 2.35 -1.78
CA ALA A 74 -11.67 1.32 -2.59
C ALA A 74 -10.34 1.81 -3.12
N LEU A 75 -9.27 1.06 -2.84
CA LEU A 75 -7.94 1.32 -3.37
C LEU A 75 -7.60 0.28 -4.44
N VAL A 76 -7.08 0.70 -5.59
CA VAL A 76 -6.68 -0.20 -6.67
C VAL A 76 -5.28 0.15 -7.14
N SER A 77 -4.45 -0.87 -7.36
CA SER A 77 -3.09 -0.73 -7.90
C SER A 77 -2.94 -1.43 -9.25
N ARG A 78 -2.03 -0.90 -10.08
CA ARG A 78 -1.73 -1.34 -11.46
C ARG A 78 -2.96 -1.40 -12.35
N LEU A 79 -3.82 -0.40 -12.24
CA LEU A 79 -5.01 -0.22 -13.06
C LEU A 79 -4.66 0.56 -14.32
N GLU A 80 -4.81 -0.08 -15.48
CA GLU A 80 -4.62 0.56 -16.78
C GLU A 80 -5.68 1.64 -17.06
N ALA A 81 -5.29 2.72 -17.74
CA ALA A 81 -6.15 3.89 -17.96
C ALA A 81 -7.47 3.55 -18.67
N ALA A 82 -7.43 2.68 -19.69
CA ALA A 82 -8.63 2.25 -20.39
C ALA A 82 -9.59 1.43 -19.48
N ARG A 83 -9.05 0.66 -18.53
CA ARG A 83 -9.84 -0.08 -17.54
C ARG A 83 -10.41 0.85 -16.48
N ALA A 84 -9.63 1.83 -16.04
CA ALA A 84 -10.07 2.87 -15.10
C ALA A 84 -11.28 3.64 -15.64
N GLU A 85 -11.26 4.01 -16.93
CA GLU A 85 -12.37 4.73 -17.54
C GLU A 85 -13.64 3.87 -17.63
N ARG A 86 -13.53 2.59 -17.99
CA ARG A 86 -14.67 1.67 -17.98
C ARG A 86 -15.25 1.49 -16.58
N LEU A 87 -14.38 1.34 -15.58
CA LEU A 87 -14.78 1.25 -14.18
C LEU A 87 -15.49 2.53 -13.72
N ARG A 88 -14.95 3.71 -14.05
CA ARG A 88 -15.57 5.01 -13.74
C ARG A 88 -16.97 5.12 -14.35
N GLN A 89 -17.13 4.74 -15.62
CA GLN A 89 -18.44 4.75 -16.30
C GLN A 89 -19.42 3.79 -15.62
N ALA A 90 -19.01 2.57 -15.29
CA ALA A 90 -19.85 1.60 -14.62
C ALA A 90 -20.32 2.10 -13.25
N LEU A 91 -19.44 2.74 -12.47
CA LEU A 91 -19.74 3.25 -11.13
C LEU A 91 -20.55 4.56 -11.12
N THR A 92 -20.52 5.37 -12.19
CA THR A 92 -21.19 6.69 -12.23
C THR A 92 -22.45 6.72 -13.09
N ALA A 93 -22.47 5.97 -14.18
CA ALA A 93 -23.55 5.98 -15.18
C ALA A 93 -24.09 4.57 -15.51
N GLY A 94 -23.63 3.54 -14.79
CA GLY A 94 -24.13 2.17 -14.93
C GLY A 94 -25.53 1.97 -14.33
N ALA A 95 -25.99 0.71 -14.36
CA ALA A 95 -27.31 0.33 -13.83
C ALA A 95 -27.47 0.63 -12.31
N GLU A 96 -26.37 0.60 -11.57
CA GLU A 96 -26.32 0.89 -10.14
C GLU A 96 -25.25 1.97 -9.87
N PRO A 97 -25.56 3.27 -10.03
CA PRO A 97 -24.60 4.32 -9.79
C PRO A 97 -24.27 4.45 -8.29
N VAL A 98 -23.01 4.75 -7.96
CA VAL A 98 -22.55 4.98 -6.58
C VAL A 98 -22.70 6.47 -6.24
N PRO A 99 -23.62 6.85 -5.34
CA PRO A 99 -23.85 8.25 -4.99
C PRO A 99 -22.64 8.86 -4.26
N GLY A 100 -22.31 10.12 -4.57
CA GLY A 100 -21.23 10.84 -3.91
C GLY A 100 -19.84 10.26 -4.16
N LEU A 101 -19.66 9.52 -5.27
CA LEU A 101 -18.39 8.94 -5.66
C LEU A 101 -17.37 10.03 -6.02
N VAL A 102 -16.23 10.02 -5.32
CA VAL A 102 -14.99 10.65 -5.75
C VAL A 102 -14.11 9.57 -6.36
N PHE A 103 -13.62 9.80 -7.57
CA PHE A 103 -12.81 8.85 -8.32
C PHE A 103 -11.46 9.50 -8.66
N ASP A 104 -10.47 9.31 -7.78
CA ASP A 104 -9.13 9.88 -7.92
C ASP A 104 -8.19 8.83 -8.55
N TYR A 105 -8.00 8.94 -9.86
CA TYR A 105 -7.16 8.04 -10.64
C TYR A 105 -5.94 8.76 -11.17
N GLN A 106 -4.77 8.22 -10.87
CA GLN A 106 -3.49 8.70 -11.39
C GLN A 106 -3.04 7.81 -12.54
N ALA A 107 -3.23 8.29 -13.78
CA ALA A 107 -2.98 7.50 -14.98
C ALA A 107 -1.52 7.06 -15.12
N ASP A 108 -0.57 7.94 -14.83
CA ASP A 108 0.87 7.67 -14.99
C ASP A 108 1.39 6.62 -13.99
N ALA A 109 0.71 6.47 -12.84
CA ALA A 109 1.05 5.52 -11.80
C ALA A 109 0.17 4.25 -11.82
N GLY A 110 -0.98 4.30 -12.49
CA GLY A 110 -1.95 3.21 -12.49
C GLY A 110 -2.56 2.94 -11.11
N VAL A 111 -2.73 3.96 -10.28
CA VAL A 111 -3.34 3.83 -8.95
C VAL A 111 -4.66 4.57 -8.87
N LEU A 112 -5.62 4.02 -8.14
CA LEU A 112 -6.95 4.59 -7.92
C LEU A 112 -7.26 4.62 -6.42
N ALA A 113 -7.71 5.78 -5.95
CA ALA A 113 -8.47 5.92 -4.72
C ALA A 113 -9.90 6.34 -5.08
N ALA A 114 -10.86 5.45 -4.87
CA ALA A 114 -12.27 5.74 -5.02
C ALA A 114 -12.93 5.79 -3.64
N CYS A 115 -13.68 6.84 -3.33
CA CYS A 115 -14.39 6.94 -2.06
C CYS A 115 -15.79 7.51 -2.22
N THR A 116 -16.67 7.24 -1.27
CA THR A 116 -18.01 7.84 -1.20
C THR A 116 -18.01 9.02 -0.23
N SER A 117 -19.07 9.82 -0.23
CA SER A 117 -19.23 10.93 0.72
C SER A 117 -19.27 10.51 2.20
N ALA A 118 -19.42 9.20 2.47
CA ALA A 118 -19.39 8.65 3.83
C ALA A 118 -17.98 8.21 4.26
N TYR A 119 -16.95 8.44 3.44
CA TYR A 119 -15.57 8.13 3.79
C TYR A 119 -15.01 9.18 4.75
N GLU A 120 -14.50 8.72 5.90
CA GLU A 120 -13.74 9.52 6.83
C GLU A 120 -12.28 9.09 6.76
N ALA A 121 -11.41 10.01 6.32
CA ALA A 121 -9.98 9.77 6.28
C ALA A 121 -9.44 9.56 7.71
N PRO A 122 -8.46 8.66 7.92
CA PRO A 122 -7.82 8.53 9.21
C PRO A 122 -7.16 9.84 9.65
N ALA A 123 -7.10 10.08 10.96
CA ALA A 123 -6.37 11.22 11.51
C ALA A 123 -4.90 11.18 11.08
N GLU A 124 -4.36 12.35 10.74
CA GLU A 124 -2.97 12.47 10.32
C GLU A 124 -2.02 12.05 11.44
N GLN A 125 -1.17 11.07 11.18
CA GLN A 125 -0.21 10.51 12.13
C GLN A 125 1.03 9.96 11.41
N GLY A 126 2.19 10.47 11.82
CA GLY A 126 3.50 10.08 11.30
C GLY A 126 3.79 10.62 9.89
N CYS A 127 5.05 10.56 9.50
CA CYS A 127 5.51 11.00 8.18
C CYS A 127 6.29 9.88 7.48
N VAL A 128 6.00 9.65 6.20
CA VAL A 128 6.71 8.68 5.35
C VAL A 128 7.37 9.42 4.19
N GLY A 129 8.68 9.25 4.03
CA GLY A 129 9.38 9.70 2.82
C GLY A 129 9.32 8.62 1.74
N VAL A 130 9.10 8.99 0.48
CA VAL A 130 9.11 8.07 -0.66
C VAL A 130 10.08 8.57 -1.72
N LEU A 131 11.07 7.74 -2.06
CA LEU A 131 12.10 8.04 -3.04
C LEU A 131 12.10 7.04 -4.19
N THR A 132 12.41 7.50 -5.41
CA THR A 132 12.67 6.62 -6.55
C THR A 132 14.04 6.83 -7.15
N ALA A 133 14.68 5.76 -7.61
CA ALA A 133 15.95 5.87 -8.34
C ALA A 133 15.75 6.43 -9.75
N GLY A 134 14.73 5.97 -10.47
CA GLY A 134 14.38 6.50 -11.79
C GLY A 134 12.90 6.85 -11.92
N THR A 135 12.54 7.41 -13.06
CA THR A 135 11.15 7.69 -13.41
C THR A 135 10.34 6.40 -13.62
N SER A 136 10.96 5.34 -14.15
CA SER A 136 10.33 4.02 -14.33
C SER A 136 9.87 3.37 -13.02
N ASP A 137 10.42 3.80 -11.89
CA ASP A 137 10.09 3.27 -10.56
C ASP A 137 8.90 4.01 -9.92
N ILE A 138 8.46 5.14 -10.49
CA ILE A 138 7.37 5.97 -9.96
C ILE A 138 6.06 5.20 -9.78
N PRO A 139 5.59 4.35 -10.72
CA PRO A 139 4.36 3.60 -10.51
C PRO A 139 4.38 2.74 -9.25
N VAL A 140 5.53 2.11 -8.93
CA VAL A 140 5.68 1.29 -7.71
C VAL A 140 5.77 2.19 -6.46
N ALA A 141 6.41 3.35 -6.55
CA ALA A 141 6.41 4.32 -5.45
C ALA A 141 5.01 4.86 -5.14
N GLU A 142 4.21 5.16 -6.16
CA GLU A 142 2.85 5.68 -5.97
C GLU A 142 1.90 4.62 -5.38
N GLU A 143 2.17 3.32 -5.54
CA GLU A 143 1.48 2.29 -4.73
C GLU A 143 1.78 2.45 -3.23
N ALA A 144 3.02 2.77 -2.86
CA ALA A 144 3.40 2.99 -1.46
C ALA A 144 2.76 4.26 -0.91
N VAL A 145 2.77 5.35 -1.70
CA VAL A 145 2.10 6.62 -1.40
C VAL A 145 0.60 6.41 -1.19
N LEU A 146 -0.06 5.67 -2.09
CA LEU A 146 -1.49 5.37 -2.02
C LEU A 146 -1.85 4.75 -0.66
N VAL A 147 -1.09 3.74 -0.26
CA VAL A 147 -1.32 3.04 1.01
C VAL A 147 -1.00 3.91 2.21
N ALA A 148 0.15 4.57 2.24
CA ALA A 148 0.58 5.38 3.38
C ALA A 148 -0.38 6.54 3.64
N THR A 149 -0.84 7.22 2.58
CA THR A 149 -1.81 8.31 2.65
C THR A 149 -3.13 7.83 3.26
N HIS A 150 -3.68 6.71 2.77
CA HIS A 150 -4.94 6.16 3.27
C HIS A 150 -4.81 5.40 4.60
N MET A 151 -3.59 5.28 5.13
CA MET A 151 -3.33 4.88 6.52
C MET A 151 -3.22 6.08 7.47
N GLY A 152 -3.28 7.30 6.96
CA GLY A 152 -3.21 8.55 7.73
C GLY A 152 -1.80 9.14 7.84
N CYS A 153 -0.81 8.67 7.08
CA CYS A 153 0.52 9.28 7.12
C CYS A 153 0.61 10.49 6.18
N ARG A 154 1.32 11.54 6.62
CA ARG A 154 1.83 12.55 5.69
C ARG A 154 2.91 11.91 4.83
N VAL A 155 2.93 12.21 3.53
CA VAL A 155 3.87 11.59 2.59
C VAL A 155 4.65 12.65 1.83
N GLU A 156 5.97 12.64 1.98
CA GLU A 156 6.92 13.47 1.23
C GLU A 156 7.54 12.65 0.10
N ARG A 157 7.69 13.26 -1.09
CA ARG A 157 8.14 12.56 -2.31
C ARG A 157 9.45 13.14 -2.83
N GLY A 158 10.31 12.28 -3.37
CA GLY A 158 11.51 12.67 -4.11
C GLY A 158 11.82 11.68 -5.24
N TYR A 159 11.52 12.05 -6.47
CA TYR A 159 11.61 11.14 -7.61
C TYR A 159 12.83 11.39 -8.49
N ASP A 160 13.28 10.35 -9.18
CA ASP A 160 14.44 10.34 -10.07
C ASP A 160 15.75 10.81 -9.40
N VAL A 161 16.01 10.24 -8.22
CA VAL A 161 17.19 10.55 -7.39
C VAL A 161 18.27 9.46 -7.43
N GLY A 162 18.34 8.73 -8.54
CA GLY A 162 19.20 7.56 -8.71
C GLY A 162 20.69 7.81 -8.56
N VAL A 163 21.44 6.73 -8.32
CA VAL A 163 22.87 6.76 -7.97
C VAL A 163 23.77 7.27 -9.10
N ALA A 164 23.35 7.19 -10.36
CA ALA A 164 24.06 7.75 -11.51
C ALA A 164 24.23 9.27 -11.44
N GLY A 165 23.41 9.96 -10.65
CA GLY A 165 23.53 11.39 -10.38
C GLY A 165 23.20 11.71 -8.95
N LEU A 166 24.03 11.22 -8.01
CA LEU A 166 23.77 11.31 -6.56
C LEU A 166 23.51 12.74 -6.04
N HIS A 167 23.98 13.77 -6.73
CA HIS A 167 23.66 15.16 -6.41
C HIS A 167 22.14 15.45 -6.45
N ARG A 168 21.35 14.71 -7.24
CA ARG A 168 19.89 14.84 -7.32
C ARG A 168 19.19 14.37 -6.04
N LEU A 169 19.84 13.52 -5.23
CA LEU A 169 19.29 13.02 -3.96
C LEU A 169 19.29 14.08 -2.87
N VAL A 170 20.25 15.01 -2.89
CA VAL A 170 20.54 15.90 -1.75
C VAL A 170 19.32 16.71 -1.35
N GLU A 171 18.74 17.47 -2.28
CA GLU A 171 17.63 18.38 -1.97
C GLU A 171 16.34 17.64 -1.58
N PRO A 172 15.88 16.59 -2.29
CA PRO A 172 14.72 15.81 -1.87
C PRO A 172 14.91 15.10 -0.53
N LEU A 173 16.09 14.54 -0.26
CA LEU A 173 16.36 13.85 1.00
C LEU A 173 16.39 14.85 2.18
N SER A 174 17.01 16.03 2.01
CA SER A 174 17.00 17.09 3.01
C SER A 174 15.57 17.50 3.38
N ARG A 175 14.70 17.73 2.40
CA ARG A 175 13.28 18.06 2.67
C ARG A 175 12.56 16.95 3.45
N ILE A 176 12.77 15.68 3.08
CA ILE A 176 12.16 14.54 3.77
C ILE A 176 12.63 14.48 5.23
N ILE A 177 13.93 14.70 5.49
CA ILE A 177 14.48 14.72 6.85
C ILE A 177 13.90 15.90 7.65
N GLU A 178 13.89 17.11 7.07
CA GLU A 178 13.34 18.31 7.69
C GLU A 178 11.84 18.19 8.00
N SER A 179 11.12 17.42 7.19
CA SER A 179 9.71 17.11 7.42
C SER A 179 9.46 16.22 8.64
N GLY A 180 10.51 15.61 9.21
CA GLY A 180 10.41 14.66 10.31
C GLY A 180 9.93 13.29 9.88
N ALA A 181 10.39 12.77 8.73
CA ALA A 181 10.03 11.43 8.26
C ALA A 181 10.43 10.35 9.27
N ASP A 182 9.50 9.44 9.56
CA ASP A 182 9.66 8.36 10.53
C ASP A 182 10.16 7.04 9.92
N ALA A 183 9.95 6.89 8.62
CA ALA A 183 10.42 5.79 7.80
C ALA A 183 10.50 6.26 6.35
N LEU A 184 11.40 5.67 5.56
CA LEU A 184 11.52 5.93 4.14
C LEU A 184 11.18 4.68 3.33
N VAL A 185 10.45 4.86 2.23
CA VAL A 185 10.32 3.86 1.15
C VAL A 185 11.26 4.29 0.03
N VAL A 186 12.18 3.42 -0.37
CA VAL A 186 13.14 3.72 -1.44
C VAL A 186 12.99 2.66 -2.52
N VAL A 187 12.52 3.09 -3.69
CA VAL A 187 12.20 2.22 -4.82
C VAL A 187 13.33 2.32 -5.84
N ALA A 188 13.92 1.18 -6.21
CA ALA A 188 15.04 1.15 -7.14
C ALA A 188 15.09 -0.15 -7.95
N GLY A 189 15.19 -0.01 -9.27
CA GLY A 189 15.51 -1.09 -10.20
C GLY A 189 17.01 -1.26 -10.44
N MET A 190 17.36 -1.95 -11.52
CA MET A 190 18.75 -2.21 -11.93
C MET A 190 19.57 -2.88 -10.81
N GLU A 191 20.67 -2.27 -10.37
CA GLU A 191 21.50 -2.75 -9.25
C GLU A 191 20.91 -2.47 -7.86
N GLY A 192 19.75 -1.80 -7.76
CA GLY A 192 19.05 -1.58 -6.48
C GLY A 192 19.87 -0.86 -5.42
N ALA A 193 20.84 -0.01 -5.81
CA ALA A 193 21.82 0.56 -4.88
C ALA A 193 21.28 1.71 -4.02
N LEU A 194 20.26 2.43 -4.49
CA LEU A 194 19.75 3.64 -3.82
C LEU A 194 19.30 3.40 -2.36
N PRO A 195 18.55 2.34 -2.01
CA PRO A 195 18.17 2.05 -0.62
C PRO A 195 19.37 1.98 0.32
N SER A 196 20.46 1.33 -0.07
CA SER A 196 21.67 1.20 0.75
C SER A 196 22.38 2.53 0.96
N VAL A 197 22.40 3.38 -0.07
CA VAL A 197 22.94 4.75 0.01
C VAL A 197 22.11 5.61 0.95
N VAL A 198 20.78 5.63 0.78
CA VAL A 198 19.87 6.42 1.62
C VAL A 198 19.97 5.98 3.08
N ALA A 199 20.02 4.67 3.36
CA ALA A 199 20.15 4.15 4.72
C ALA A 199 21.45 4.58 5.43
N GLY A 200 22.52 4.88 4.68
CA GLY A 200 23.75 5.43 5.25
C GLY A 200 23.66 6.93 5.60
N LEU A 201 22.58 7.60 5.20
CA LEU A 201 22.39 9.05 5.33
C LEU A 201 21.24 9.44 6.28
N VAL A 202 20.47 8.46 6.77
CA VAL A 202 19.30 8.71 7.64
C VAL A 202 19.39 7.87 8.92
N ASP A 203 18.68 8.31 9.96
CA ASP A 203 18.57 7.64 11.26
C ASP A 203 17.22 6.91 11.45
N VAL A 204 16.44 6.77 10.37
CA VAL A 204 15.15 6.08 10.36
C VAL A 204 15.15 4.86 9.44
N PRO A 205 14.24 3.87 9.65
CA PRO A 205 14.20 2.67 8.82
C PRO A 205 13.97 2.97 7.34
N VAL A 206 14.67 2.24 6.47
CA VAL A 206 14.54 2.32 5.01
C VAL A 206 13.94 1.01 4.49
N ILE A 207 12.74 1.10 3.92
CA ILE A 207 12.08 0.00 3.24
C ILE A 207 12.51 0.03 1.76
N GLY A 208 13.40 -0.88 1.39
CA GLY A 208 13.87 -1.04 0.02
C GLY A 208 12.88 -1.84 -0.83
N VAL A 209 12.45 -1.24 -1.95
CA VAL A 209 11.55 -1.88 -2.93
C VAL A 209 12.32 -2.14 -4.22
N PRO A 210 12.74 -3.38 -4.47
CA PRO A 210 13.34 -3.72 -5.76
C PRO A 210 12.27 -3.67 -6.84
N THR A 211 12.59 -3.13 -8.01
CA THR A 211 11.66 -3.12 -9.16
C THR A 211 12.19 -3.95 -10.32
N SER A 212 11.25 -4.44 -11.14
CA SER A 212 11.53 -5.22 -12.35
C SER A 212 11.77 -4.35 -13.60
N THR A 213 12.26 -3.12 -13.41
CA THR A 213 12.49 -2.13 -14.48
C THR A 213 13.87 -2.24 -15.15
N GLY A 214 14.70 -3.19 -14.73
CA GLY A 214 16.06 -3.36 -15.22
C GLY A 214 16.15 -4.12 -16.55
N TYR A 215 17.38 -4.31 -17.04
CA TYR A 215 17.67 -5.09 -18.24
C TYR A 215 18.86 -6.04 -18.04
N GLY A 216 18.95 -7.06 -18.90
CA GLY A 216 20.04 -8.03 -18.88
C GLY A 216 19.98 -8.98 -17.69
N LEU A 217 21.14 -9.33 -17.14
CA LEU A 217 21.26 -10.32 -16.07
C LEU A 217 20.61 -9.81 -14.77
N GLY A 218 19.54 -10.48 -14.33
CA GLY A 218 18.78 -10.10 -13.14
C GLY A 218 17.91 -8.85 -13.33
N GLY A 219 17.63 -8.44 -14.58
CA GLY A 219 16.79 -7.29 -14.91
C GLY A 219 15.31 -7.43 -14.52
N ASP A 220 14.86 -8.65 -14.23
CA ASP A 220 13.54 -8.96 -13.66
C ASP A 220 13.37 -8.53 -12.19
N GLY A 221 14.31 -7.75 -11.67
CA GLY A 221 14.36 -7.29 -10.28
C GLY A 221 15.20 -8.20 -9.37
N THR A 222 15.67 -9.35 -9.85
CA THR A 222 16.52 -10.26 -9.06
C THR A 222 17.82 -9.59 -8.62
N ALA A 223 18.47 -8.81 -9.50
CA ALA A 223 19.69 -8.09 -9.17
C ALA A 223 19.44 -7.07 -8.04
N ALA A 224 18.41 -6.24 -8.19
CA ALA A 224 18.00 -5.25 -7.19
C ALA A 224 17.65 -5.91 -5.86
N LEU A 225 16.86 -6.99 -5.86
CA LEU A 225 16.47 -7.71 -4.65
C LEU A 225 17.68 -8.27 -3.90
N CYS A 226 18.59 -8.96 -4.60
CA CYS A 226 19.81 -9.47 -4.01
C CYS A 226 20.68 -8.35 -3.43
N SER A 227 20.82 -7.23 -4.15
CA SER A 227 21.60 -6.07 -3.70
C SER A 227 21.04 -5.47 -2.41
N ILE A 228 19.72 -5.21 -2.36
CA ILE A 228 19.05 -4.65 -1.18
C ILE A 228 19.16 -5.61 0.02
N LEU A 229 18.97 -6.92 -0.20
CA LEU A 229 19.09 -7.95 0.86
C LEU A 229 20.52 -8.10 1.39
N GLN A 230 21.53 -7.89 0.56
CA GLN A 230 22.95 -7.97 0.93
C GLN A 230 23.49 -6.64 1.49
N SER A 231 22.64 -5.61 1.62
CA SER A 231 23.05 -4.34 2.17
C SER A 231 23.65 -4.50 3.57
N CYS A 232 24.81 -3.89 3.79
CA CYS A 232 25.44 -3.82 5.11
C CYS A 232 24.96 -2.62 5.93
N SER A 233 24.20 -1.70 5.33
CA SER A 233 23.64 -0.54 6.03
C SER A 233 22.55 -1.02 7.00
N PRO A 234 22.70 -0.81 8.32
CA PRO A 234 21.67 -1.17 9.28
C PRO A 234 20.39 -0.39 9.01
N GLY A 235 19.23 -1.00 9.32
CA GLY A 235 17.93 -0.35 9.14
C GLY A 235 17.31 -0.51 7.74
N VAL A 236 17.95 -1.22 6.81
CA VAL A 236 17.36 -1.60 5.52
C VAL A 236 16.46 -2.83 5.71
N VAL A 237 15.21 -2.73 5.23
CA VAL A 237 14.25 -3.83 5.17
C VAL A 237 13.81 -4.01 3.72
N ALA A 238 14.02 -5.20 3.14
CA ALA A 238 13.57 -5.49 1.79
C ALA A 238 12.12 -5.99 1.77
N VAL A 239 11.36 -5.57 0.76
CA VAL A 239 10.11 -6.22 0.35
C VAL A 239 10.30 -7.02 -0.94
N ASN A 240 9.26 -7.73 -1.35
CA ASN A 240 9.27 -8.44 -2.64
C ASN A 240 9.36 -7.46 -3.83
N ILE A 241 9.76 -7.99 -4.99
CA ILE A 241 9.88 -7.22 -6.24
C ILE A 241 8.54 -6.57 -6.59
N ASP A 242 8.61 -5.29 -6.94
CA ASP A 242 7.50 -4.39 -7.27
C ASP A 242 6.44 -4.23 -6.16
N ASN A 243 6.72 -4.62 -4.92
CA ASN A 243 5.73 -4.61 -3.84
C ASN A 243 5.61 -3.23 -3.15
N GLY A 244 5.23 -2.20 -3.91
CA GLY A 244 5.03 -0.84 -3.40
C GLY A 244 3.94 -0.77 -2.33
N VAL A 245 2.83 -1.48 -2.54
CA VAL A 245 1.74 -1.61 -1.55
C VAL A 245 2.27 -2.10 -0.19
N GLY A 246 3.05 -3.18 -0.19
CA GLY A 246 3.61 -3.75 1.03
C GLY A 246 4.63 -2.83 1.71
N ALA A 247 5.39 -2.07 0.90
CA ALA A 247 6.36 -1.11 1.41
C ALA A 247 5.67 0.07 2.09
N GLY A 248 4.67 0.67 1.43
CA GLY A 248 3.87 1.76 2.00
C GLY A 248 3.17 1.35 3.30
N ALA A 249 2.58 0.14 3.31
CA ALA A 249 1.97 -0.39 4.54
C ALA A 249 2.98 -0.53 5.69
N THR A 250 4.16 -1.08 5.40
CA THR A 250 5.21 -1.30 6.40
C THR A 250 5.73 0.03 6.95
N ALA A 251 6.04 1.00 6.08
CA ALA A 251 6.49 2.32 6.47
C ALA A 251 5.42 3.06 7.31
N ALA A 252 4.16 3.01 6.90
CA ALA A 252 3.07 3.64 7.63
C ALA A 252 2.83 3.01 9.02
N LEU A 253 2.99 1.68 9.15
CA LEU A 253 2.92 1.01 10.46
C LEU A 253 4.03 1.48 11.40
N ILE A 254 5.25 1.66 10.89
CA ILE A 254 6.38 2.20 11.65
C ILE A 254 6.11 3.64 12.06
N ALA A 255 5.73 4.49 11.10
CA ALA A 255 5.49 5.92 11.33
C ALA A 255 4.40 6.16 12.37
N ARG A 256 3.30 5.43 12.28
CA ARG A 256 2.19 5.53 13.24
C ARG A 256 2.50 4.88 14.60
N GLY A 257 3.46 3.96 14.64
CA GLY A 257 3.89 3.28 15.86
C GLY A 257 4.69 4.18 16.81
N ARG A 258 5.40 5.20 16.30
CA ARG A 258 6.22 6.11 17.10
C ARG A 258 5.43 7.03 18.04
N GLY A 259 4.13 7.20 17.81
CA GLY A 259 3.23 7.98 18.66
C GLY A 259 2.46 7.17 19.71
N ARG A 260 2.78 5.88 19.91
CA ARG A 260 2.22 5.00 20.95
C ARG A 260 3.22 4.80 22.07
#